data_AF-A0A3M2F9X4-F1
#
_entry.id   AF-A0A3M2F9X4-F1
#
_cell.length_a   1.000
_cell.length_b   1.000
_cell.length_c   1.000
_cell.angle_alpha   90.00
_cell.angle_beta   90.00
_cell.angle_gamma   90.00
#
_symmetry.space_group_name_H-M   'P 1'
#
loop_
_entity.id
_entity.type
_entity.pdbx_description
1 polymer ?
#
loop_
_entity_poly.entity_id
_entity_poly.type
_entity_poly.pdbx_seq_one_letter_code
_entity_poly.pdbx_strand_id
1 'polypeptide(L)' 'MSVLKKLDRFYIPTRYPNGLPEGTPHQNYTREDADFALRLAEEIMGFLSR' A
#
# COMPACT_ATOMS: atom_id res chain seq x y z
N MET A 1 5.32 10.25 9.40
CA MET A 1 4.15 9.39 9.13
C MET A 1 4.52 7.96 9.50
N SER A 2 3.75 7.27 10.35
CA SER A 2 4.06 5.90 10.79
C SER A 2 3.95 4.90 9.63
N VAL A 3 4.62 3.74 9.77
CA VAL A 3 4.60 2.64 8.79
C VAL A 3 3.16 2.17 8.51
N LEU A 4 2.35 2.00 9.56
CA LEU A 4 0.92 1.65 9.45
C LEU A 4 0.14 2.65 8.59
N LYS A 5 0.28 3.94 8.86
CA LYS A 5 -0.42 5.00 8.11
C LYS A 5 -0.02 5.05 6.62
N LYS A 6 1.17 4.58 6.27
CA LYS A 6 1.59 4.45 4.87
C LYS A 6 0.93 3.24 4.21
N LEU A 7 0.84 2.11 4.91
CA LEU A 7 0.18 0.90 4.42
C LEU A 7 -1.34 1.05 4.24
N ASP A 8 -2.00 1.85 5.07
CA ASP A 8 -3.44 2.13 4.96
C ASP A 8 -3.83 2.67 3.56
N ARG A 9 -2.91 3.37 2.89
CA ARG A 9 -3.11 3.90 1.53
C ARG A 9 -3.26 2.82 0.46
N PHE A 10 -2.84 1.59 0.75
CA PHE A 10 -2.91 0.45 -0.16
C PHE A 10 -4.13 -0.45 0.11
N TYR A 11 -5.05 -0.09 1.02
CA TYR A 11 -6.20 -0.93 1.34
C TYR A 11 -7.43 -0.66 0.46
N ILE A 12 -7.93 0.58 0.37
CA ILE A 12 -9.16 0.91 -0.39
C ILE A 12 -8.85 1.26 -1.86
N PRO A 13 -7.95 2.22 -2.17
CA PRO A 13 -7.81 2.71 -3.54
C PRO A 13 -7.17 1.72 -4.51
N THR A 14 -6.48 0.68 -4.02
CA THR A 14 -5.94 -0.43 -4.82
C THR A 14 -7.02 -1.38 -5.35
N ARG A 15 -8.25 -1.33 -4.81
CA ARG A 15 -9.33 -2.26 -5.14
C ARG A 15 -10.50 -1.60 -5.84
N TYR A 16 -10.79 -0.34 -5.52
CA TYR A 16 -11.98 0.35 -5.99
C TYR A 16 -11.61 1.65 -6.71
N PRO A 17 -11.98 1.80 -8.00
CA PRO A 17 -11.71 3.02 -8.78
C PRO A 17 -12.26 4.30 -8.14
N ASN A 18 -13.37 4.22 -7.38
CA ASN A 18 -13.94 5.37 -6.68
C ASN A 18 -13.04 5.93 -5.55
N GLY A 19 -12.00 5.20 -5.15
CA GLY A 19 -10.99 5.67 -4.21
C GLY A 19 -9.86 6.49 -4.85
N LEU A 20 -9.89 6.68 -6.18
CA LEU A 20 -8.86 7.36 -6.95
C LEU A 20 -9.40 8.65 -7.57
N PRO A 21 -8.56 9.68 -7.77
CA PRO A 21 -8.98 10.89 -8.48
C PRO A 21 -9.41 10.60 -9.92
N GLU A 22 -8.74 9.65 -10.59
CA GLU A 22 -9.02 9.26 -11.97
C GLU A 22 -8.49 7.84 -12.28
N GLY A 23 -9.02 7.24 -13.36
CA GLY A 23 -8.56 5.94 -13.86
C GLY A 23 -8.95 4.74 -12.98
N THR A 24 -8.21 3.64 -13.16
CA THR A 24 -8.40 2.38 -12.43
C THR A 24 -7.17 2.06 -11.57
N PRO A 25 -7.28 1.15 -10.58
CA PRO A 25 -6.16 0.81 -9.72
C PRO A 25 -4.88 0.39 -10.47
N HIS A 26 -4.98 -0.48 -11.49
CA HIS A 26 -3.79 -0.93 -12.22
C HIS A 26 -3.06 0.19 -13.00
N GLN A 27 -3.70 1.34 -13.21
CA GLN A 27 -3.09 2.51 -13.87
C GLN A 27 -2.45 3.48 -12.86
N ASN A 28 -2.89 3.43 -11.60
CA ASN A 28 -2.48 4.35 -10.53
C ASN A 28 -1.40 3.79 -9.60
N TYR A 29 -1.06 2.50 -9.75
CA TYR A 29 -0.04 1.84 -8.94
C TYR A 29 1.05 1.24 -9.83
N THR A 30 2.29 1.47 -9.42
CA THR A 30 3.49 1.02 -10.10
C THR A 30 4.08 -0.20 -9.41
N ARG A 31 5.12 -0.80 -10.00
CA ARG A 31 5.88 -1.86 -9.34
C ARG A 31 6.58 -1.33 -8.09
N GLU A 32 7.09 -0.11 -8.16
CA GLU A 32 7.76 0.58 -7.06
C GLU A 32 6.83 0.75 -5.85
N ASP A 33 5.54 1.01 -6.08
CA ASP A 33 4.52 1.05 -5.04
C ASP A 33 4.33 -0.31 -4.37
N ALA A 34 4.29 -1.39 -5.17
CA ALA A 34 4.17 -2.75 -4.66
C ALA A 34 5.40 -3.15 -3.81
N ASP A 35 6.60 -2.90 -4.32
CA ASP A 35 7.86 -3.18 -3.60
C ASP A 35 7.97 -2.34 -2.33
N PHE A 36 7.41 -1.12 -2.32
CA PHE A 36 7.32 -0.30 -1.12
C PHE A 36 6.33 -0.88 -0.10
N ALA A 37 5.13 -1.28 -0.52
CA ALA A 37 4.13 -1.88 0.36
C ALA A 37 4.65 -3.18 1.00
N LEU A 38 5.33 -4.04 0.23
CA LEU A 38 5.93 -5.27 0.73
C LEU A 38 6.97 -5.01 1.82
N ARG A 39 7.90 -4.08 1.60
CA ARG A 39 8.90 -3.70 2.61
C ARG A 39 8.28 -3.19 3.91
N LEU A 40 7.22 -2.38 3.82
CA LEU A 40 6.52 -1.90 5.02
C LEU A 40 5.84 -3.06 5.77
N ALA A 41 5.26 -4.02 5.05
CA ALA A 41 4.63 -5.20 5.64
C ALA A 41 5.66 -6.10 6.32
N GLU A 42 6.82 -6.33 5.69
CA GLU A 42 7.94 -7.08 6.27
C GLU A 42 8.45 -6.44 7.56
N GLU A 43 8.56 -5.10 7.61
CA GLU A 43 8.98 -4.39 8.82
C GLU A 43 8.01 -4.62 9.99
N ILE A 44 6.70 -4.55 9.74
CA ILE A 44 5.68 -4.81 10.78
C ILE A 44 5.73 -6.27 11.22
N MET A 45 5.78 -7.21 10.27
CA MET A 45 5.82 -8.64 10.58
C MET A 45 7.08 -9.00 11.38
N GLY A 46 8.23 -8.44 11.00
CA GLY A 46 9.49 -8.63 11.71
C GLY A 46 9.56 -7.95 13.08
N PHE A 47 8.67 -7.00 13.37
CA PHE A 47 8.46 -6.48 14.73
C PHE A 47 7.57 -7.42 15.55
N LEU A 48 6.49 -7.94 14.97
CA LEU A 48 5.54 -8.84 15.64
C LEU A 48 6.10 -10.24 15.93
N SER A 49 7.06 -10.70 15.13
CA SER A 49 7.68 -12.02 15.27
C SER A 49 8.87 -12.07 16.23
N ARG A 50 9.08 -11.02 17.04
CA ARG A 50 10.13 -10.94 18.08
C ARG A 50 9.54 -11.22 19.45
#